data_AF-A0A087A9P1-F1
#
_entry.id   AF-A0A087A9P1-F1
#
_cell.length_a   1.000
_cell.length_b   1.000
_cell.length_c   1.000
_cell.angle_alpha   90.00
_cell.angle_beta   90.00
_cell.angle_gamma   90.00
#
_symmetry.space_group_name_H-M   'P 1'
#
loop_
_entity.id
_entity.type
_entity.pdbx_description
1 polymer ?
#
loop_
_entity_poly.entity_id
_entity_poly.type
_entity_poly.pdbx_seq_one_letter_code
_entity_poly.pdbx_strand_id
1 'polypeptide(L)'
;MASQTDSRIPDERIPGRLIGAIVATGSLAFIGILTETVMTVLFPQLMREFHVDTATVQWITTIYLLTVAATMPVSSFLKRRFRLRTIFIAAVMLALTGSIIMIFASAFPMLIIARIIQGVGSGVATPLMMNIILEQSPRSKIGRLMGVGSLVITVAPAIGPTVGGAVTTVLPWRAIFVIAIPLMLIAAFVGLMCIEQKSPTEAAYLDPLQLTAIVVALVGMVLGLNQAGVAVSAAVSGQPVGTSGVIAVASFVIGLASLIAFGWLSHRAFSPLLRLGILKDRVVLLHLVAYLIMPIVSIGFGYVITNVAQLSLGTNAFLAGALVLPGALIGAVCAPLGGWLYDRFGAVRPVLVPFGIAILGPALLFAFSMHLTPALLAGFYFIFGFFFALGNSNVMTSALSSIPHEFAPDGNAIFNTALQFGGAAGTALFSTILAVAQAGHGSEGSPEFMHATAVGGSWVFATMTVICILGWLSLAVAFRIRAARHR
;
A
#
# COMPACT_ATOMS: atom_id res chain seq x y z
N MET A 1 -3.65 -51.59 31.55
CA MET A 1 -5.02 -51.05 31.42
C MET A 1 -4.96 -49.57 31.80
N ALA A 2 -4.87 -48.68 30.80
CA ALA A 2 -5.18 -47.24 30.87
C ALA A 2 -4.86 -46.65 29.49
N SER A 3 -5.86 -46.65 28.60
CA SER A 3 -5.76 -46.01 27.29
C SER A 3 -5.64 -44.50 27.47
N GLN A 4 -4.54 -43.91 27.01
CA GLN A 4 -4.48 -42.49 26.71
C GLN A 4 -5.49 -42.22 25.59
N THR A 5 -6.61 -41.58 25.95
CA THR A 5 -7.57 -41.01 25.02
C THR A 5 -6.87 -39.90 24.25
N ASP A 6 -6.51 -40.21 23.01
CA ASP A 6 -6.16 -39.27 21.94
C ASP A 6 -7.31 -38.25 21.78
N SER A 7 -7.24 -37.15 22.52
CA SER A 7 -8.21 -36.06 22.43
C SER A 7 -7.98 -35.30 21.12
N ARG A 8 -8.41 -35.89 20.01
CA ARG A 8 -8.53 -35.20 18.73
C ARG A 8 -9.45 -34.00 18.95
N ILE A 9 -8.88 -32.80 18.90
CA ILE A 9 -9.65 -31.55 18.88
C ILE A 9 -10.68 -31.72 17.76
N PRO A 10 -12.00 -31.71 18.05
CA PRO A 10 -13.00 -31.91 17.01
C PRO A 10 -12.80 -30.85 15.92
N ASP A 11 -12.85 -31.28 14.65
CA ASP A 11 -12.64 -30.41 13.50
C ASP A 11 -13.77 -29.37 13.42
N GLU A 12 -13.59 -28.25 14.12
CA GLU A 12 -14.59 -27.17 14.20
C GLU A 12 -14.91 -26.67 12.79
N ARG A 13 -16.16 -26.86 12.38
CA ARG A 13 -16.64 -26.42 11.07
C ARG A 13 -16.70 -24.90 11.02
N ILE A 14 -16.18 -24.33 9.93
CA ILE A 14 -16.26 -22.89 9.67
C ILE A 14 -17.72 -22.58 9.27
N PRO A 15 -18.43 -21.67 9.98
CA PRO A 15 -19.81 -21.32 9.64
C PRO A 15 -19.90 -20.74 8.21
N GLY A 16 -20.89 -21.16 7.42
CA GLY A 16 -21.08 -20.64 6.05
C GLY A 16 -21.29 -19.12 6.00
N ARG A 17 -21.94 -18.54 7.02
CA ARG A 17 -22.07 -17.09 7.17
C ARG A 17 -20.73 -16.39 7.40
N LEU A 18 -19.80 -17.00 8.13
CA LEU A 18 -18.46 -16.44 8.29
C LEU A 18 -17.71 -16.41 6.96
N ILE A 19 -17.80 -17.49 6.17
CA ILE A 19 -17.21 -17.53 4.83
C ILE A 19 -17.79 -16.42 3.96
N GLY A 20 -19.12 -16.25 3.95
CA GLY A 20 -19.78 -15.17 3.24
C GLY A 20 -19.33 -13.77 3.68
N ALA A 21 -19.15 -13.55 4.99
CA ALA A 21 -18.67 -12.28 5.54
C ALA A 21 -17.21 -11.98 5.10
N ILE A 22 -16.34 -13.00 5.11
CA ILE A 22 -14.95 -12.89 4.65
C ILE A 22 -14.90 -12.63 3.14
N VAL A 23 -15.71 -13.35 2.35
CA VAL A 23 -15.79 -13.13 0.90
C VAL A 23 -16.30 -11.73 0.58
N ALA A 24 -17.33 -11.24 1.26
CA ALA A 24 -17.86 -9.90 1.04
C ALA A 24 -16.85 -8.79 1.38
N THR A 25 -16.27 -8.84 2.59
CA THR A 25 -15.29 -7.84 3.03
C THR A 25 -13.97 -7.92 2.26
N GLY A 26 -13.52 -9.13 1.95
CA GLY A 26 -12.36 -9.39 1.11
C GLY A 26 -12.57 -8.91 -0.33
N SER A 27 -13.75 -9.11 -0.92
CA SER A 27 -14.04 -8.60 -2.26
C SER A 27 -13.99 -7.07 -2.32
N LEU A 28 -14.52 -6.38 -1.31
CA LEU A 28 -14.42 -4.91 -1.24
C LEU A 28 -12.96 -4.44 -1.12
N ALA A 29 -12.17 -5.08 -0.24
CA ALA A 29 -10.74 -4.79 -0.09
C ALA A 29 -9.98 -5.06 -1.39
N PHE A 30 -10.24 -6.21 -2.03
CA PHE A 30 -9.68 -6.61 -3.32
C PHE A 30 -9.96 -5.55 -4.38
N ILE A 31 -11.22 -5.17 -4.56
CA ILE A 31 -11.64 -4.19 -5.58
C ILE A 31 -10.95 -2.85 -5.32
N GLY A 32 -10.88 -2.40 -4.06
CA GLY A 32 -10.18 -1.16 -3.73
C GLY A 32 -8.69 -1.19 -4.11
N ILE A 33 -7.97 -2.23 -3.72
CA ILE A 33 -6.54 -2.39 -4.03
C ILE A 33 -6.32 -2.59 -5.54
N LEU A 34 -7.20 -3.35 -6.20
CA LEU A 34 -7.17 -3.56 -7.64
C LEU A 34 -7.35 -2.23 -8.39
N THR A 35 -8.38 -1.44 -8.06
CA THR A 35 -8.63 -0.17 -8.74
C THR A 35 -7.59 0.90 -8.42
N GLU A 36 -6.87 0.79 -7.30
CA GLU A 36 -5.69 1.59 -6.98
C GLU A 36 -4.53 1.23 -7.92
N THR A 37 -4.11 -0.03 -7.95
CA THR A 37 -2.98 -0.48 -8.77
C THR A 37 -3.23 -0.36 -10.26
N VAL A 38 -4.46 -0.59 -10.73
CA VAL A 38 -4.86 -0.37 -12.13
C VAL A 38 -4.55 1.06 -12.60
N MET A 39 -4.69 2.07 -11.74
CA MET A 39 -4.46 3.47 -12.16
C MET A 39 -3.05 3.71 -12.65
N THR A 40 -2.06 3.03 -12.10
CA THR A 40 -0.65 3.26 -12.45
C THR A 40 -0.39 3.06 -13.95
N VAL A 41 -1.08 2.11 -14.58
CA VAL A 41 -1.01 1.83 -16.02
C VAL A 41 -1.74 2.88 -16.86
N LEU A 42 -2.73 3.57 -16.27
CA LEU A 42 -3.58 4.54 -16.97
C LEU A 42 -2.96 5.94 -17.05
N PHE A 43 -1.87 6.20 -16.33
CA PHE A 43 -1.32 7.55 -16.23
C PHE A 43 -1.08 8.20 -17.60
N PRO A 44 -0.43 7.55 -18.59
CA PRO A 44 -0.25 8.16 -19.92
C PRO A 44 -1.58 8.52 -20.59
N GLN A 45 -2.59 7.67 -20.47
CA GLN A 45 -3.92 7.92 -21.03
C GLN A 45 -4.62 9.10 -20.33
N LEU A 46 -4.53 9.17 -18.99
CA LEU A 46 -5.12 10.24 -18.19
C LEU A 46 -4.40 11.58 -18.38
N MET A 47 -3.07 11.56 -18.57
CA MET A 47 -2.28 12.74 -18.91
C MET A 47 -2.76 13.36 -20.22
N ARG A 48 -2.99 12.52 -21.25
CA ARG A 48 -3.53 12.97 -22.54
C ARG A 48 -4.97 13.47 -22.45
N GLU A 49 -5.86 12.75 -21.77
CA GLU A 49 -7.28 13.13 -21.70
C GLU A 49 -7.49 14.42 -20.90
N PHE A 50 -6.80 14.58 -19.76
CA PHE A 50 -6.98 15.71 -18.87
C PHE A 50 -5.94 16.82 -19.05
N HIS A 51 -4.99 16.65 -19.98
CA HIS A 51 -3.92 17.61 -20.27
C HIS A 51 -3.12 17.98 -19.02
N VAL A 52 -2.73 16.96 -18.25
CA VAL A 52 -1.96 17.09 -17.01
C VAL A 52 -0.61 16.40 -17.15
N ASP A 53 0.39 16.89 -16.40
CA ASP A 53 1.73 16.30 -16.39
C ASP A 53 1.84 15.09 -15.43
N THR A 54 3.01 14.47 -15.44
CA THR A 54 3.32 13.30 -14.59
C THR A 54 3.23 13.62 -13.09
N ALA A 55 3.63 14.84 -12.68
CA ALA A 55 3.57 15.29 -11.29
C ALA A 55 2.14 15.52 -10.79
N THR A 56 1.24 15.90 -11.69
CA THR A 56 -0.18 16.13 -11.41
C THR A 56 -0.95 14.81 -11.43
N VAL A 57 -0.81 13.98 -12.48
CA VAL A 57 -1.59 12.74 -12.64
C VAL A 57 -1.37 11.75 -11.49
N GLN A 58 -0.15 11.69 -10.95
CA GLN A 58 0.22 10.79 -9.86
C GLN A 58 -0.60 11.02 -8.57
N TRP A 59 -1.17 12.22 -8.40
CA TRP A 59 -2.04 12.52 -7.26
C TRP A 59 -3.23 11.60 -7.17
N ILE A 60 -3.69 11.01 -8.28
CA ILE A 60 -4.78 10.00 -8.28
C ILE A 60 -4.44 8.83 -7.36
N THR A 61 -3.21 8.31 -7.41
CA THR A 61 -2.78 7.20 -6.56
C THR A 61 -2.38 7.70 -5.16
N THR A 62 -1.63 8.79 -5.11
CA THR A 62 -1.09 9.32 -3.86
C THR A 62 -2.19 9.77 -2.90
N ILE A 63 -3.21 10.50 -3.37
CA ILE A 63 -4.33 10.95 -2.51
C ILE A 63 -5.17 9.77 -2.01
N TYR A 64 -5.31 8.73 -2.83
CA TYR A 64 -6.02 7.52 -2.45
C TYR A 64 -5.29 6.80 -1.32
N LEU A 65 -4.00 6.53 -1.48
CA LEU A 65 -3.18 5.86 -0.46
C LEU A 65 -3.08 6.68 0.84
N LEU A 66 -2.98 8.00 0.75
CA LEU A 66 -3.05 8.91 1.90
C LEU A 66 -4.38 8.79 2.64
N THR A 67 -5.49 8.75 1.90
CA THR A 67 -6.82 8.63 2.50
C THR A 67 -7.01 7.27 3.17
N VAL A 68 -6.53 6.20 2.54
CA VAL A 68 -6.48 4.85 3.13
C VAL A 68 -5.65 4.86 4.42
N ALA A 69 -4.43 5.43 4.38
CA ALA A 69 -3.54 5.54 5.54
C ALA A 69 -4.18 6.32 6.70
N ALA A 70 -4.81 7.45 6.41
CA ALA A 70 -5.50 8.28 7.39
C ALA A 70 -6.72 7.59 8.03
N THR A 71 -7.37 6.70 7.27
CA THR A 71 -8.59 6.01 7.73
C THR A 71 -8.28 4.76 8.57
N MET A 72 -7.11 4.14 8.38
CA MET A 72 -6.72 2.92 9.11
C MET A 72 -6.73 3.05 10.64
N PRO A 73 -6.13 4.10 11.25
CA PRO A 73 -6.20 4.32 12.71
C PRO A 73 -7.65 4.46 13.21
N VAL A 74 -8.52 5.04 12.38
CA VAL A 74 -9.93 5.29 12.72
C VAL A 74 -10.76 4.00 12.71
N SER A 75 -10.31 2.96 11.98
CA SER A 75 -11.02 1.68 11.88
C SER A 75 -11.26 1.00 13.23
N SER A 76 -10.32 1.12 14.18
CA SER A 76 -10.44 0.57 15.54
C SER A 76 -11.56 1.26 16.32
N PHE A 77 -11.61 2.59 16.23
CA PHE A 77 -12.71 3.39 16.78
C PHE A 77 -14.05 3.02 16.12
N LEU A 78 -14.10 2.94 14.79
CA LEU A 78 -15.34 2.63 14.07
C LEU A 78 -15.90 1.28 14.51
N LYS A 79 -15.04 0.25 14.62
CA LYS A 79 -15.41 -1.09 15.07
C LYS A 79 -16.01 -1.08 16.48
N ARG A 80 -15.46 -0.30 17.41
CA ARG A 80 -15.98 -0.21 18.78
C ARG A 80 -17.31 0.54 18.82
N ARG A 81 -17.44 1.64 18.06
CA ARG A 81 -18.59 2.55 18.13
C ARG A 81 -19.81 2.10 17.33
N PHE A 82 -19.59 1.46 16.17
CA PHE A 82 -20.60 1.14 15.19
C PHE A 82 -20.67 -0.37 14.91
N ARG A 83 -21.82 -0.84 14.42
CA ARG A 83 -22.00 -2.25 14.04
C ARG A 83 -21.19 -2.57 12.79
N LEU A 84 -20.59 -3.75 12.73
CA LEU A 84 -19.75 -4.21 11.60
C LEU A 84 -20.49 -4.10 10.25
N ARG A 85 -21.78 -4.45 10.22
CA ARG A 85 -22.62 -4.32 9.02
C ARG A 85 -22.76 -2.88 8.55
N THR A 86 -22.96 -1.93 9.47
CA THR A 86 -23.08 -0.50 9.13
C THR A 86 -21.77 0.03 8.56
N ILE A 87 -20.65 -0.34 9.18
CA ILE A 87 -19.31 0.03 8.73
C ILE A 87 -19.06 -0.50 7.31
N PHE A 88 -19.36 -1.79 7.08
CA PHE A 88 -19.20 -2.41 5.77
C PHE A 88 -20.02 -1.69 4.69
N ILE A 89 -21.31 -1.46 4.93
CA ILE A 89 -22.19 -0.83 3.94
C ILE A 89 -21.78 0.62 3.69
N ALA A 90 -21.39 1.37 4.71
CA ALA A 90 -20.83 2.71 4.52
C ALA A 90 -19.59 2.67 3.61
N ALA A 91 -18.68 1.72 3.83
CA ALA A 91 -17.48 1.55 3.00
C ALA A 91 -17.82 1.19 1.54
N VAL A 92 -18.77 0.28 1.31
CA VAL A 92 -19.28 -0.04 -0.04
C VAL A 92 -19.88 1.20 -0.69
N MET A 93 -20.75 1.94 0.01
CA MET A 93 -21.41 3.13 -0.53
C MET A 93 -20.39 4.20 -0.93
N LEU A 94 -19.37 4.45 -0.10
CA LEU A 94 -18.26 5.34 -0.44
C LEU A 94 -17.52 4.87 -1.71
N ALA A 95 -17.17 3.58 -1.78
CA ALA A 95 -16.49 3.02 -2.95
C ALA A 95 -17.33 3.10 -4.24
N LEU A 96 -18.64 2.84 -4.15
CA LEU A 96 -19.58 2.99 -5.25
C LEU A 96 -19.72 4.45 -5.69
N THR A 97 -19.97 5.38 -4.76
CA THR A 97 -20.08 6.81 -5.05
C THR A 97 -18.81 7.33 -5.73
N GLY A 98 -17.64 7.00 -5.20
CA GLY A 98 -16.38 7.38 -5.83
C GLY A 98 -16.21 6.74 -7.21
N SER A 99 -16.62 5.49 -7.41
CA SER A 99 -16.55 4.84 -8.75
C SER A 99 -17.49 5.49 -9.76
N ILE A 100 -18.70 5.88 -9.34
CA ILE A 100 -19.67 6.61 -10.17
C ILE A 100 -19.10 7.98 -10.56
N ILE A 101 -18.51 8.72 -9.62
CA ILE A 101 -17.86 10.00 -9.92
C ILE A 101 -16.73 9.80 -10.93
N MET A 102 -15.90 8.75 -10.80
CA MET A 102 -14.85 8.44 -11.79
C MET A 102 -15.42 8.19 -13.19
N ILE A 103 -16.56 7.48 -13.31
CA ILE A 103 -17.19 7.22 -14.61
C ILE A 103 -17.59 8.51 -15.30
N PHE A 104 -18.19 9.45 -14.58
CA PHE A 104 -18.67 10.73 -15.12
C PHE A 104 -17.68 11.89 -15.04
N ALA A 105 -16.44 11.64 -14.60
CA ALA A 105 -15.47 12.68 -14.36
C ALA A 105 -15.02 13.37 -15.66
N SER A 106 -15.35 14.66 -15.82
CA SER A 106 -14.97 15.49 -16.96
C SER A 106 -13.74 16.37 -16.71
N ALA A 107 -13.28 16.45 -15.46
CA ALA A 107 -12.11 17.24 -15.07
C ALA A 107 -11.23 16.48 -14.06
N PHE A 108 -9.92 16.73 -14.09
CA PHE A 108 -8.95 16.05 -13.21
C PHE A 108 -9.27 16.20 -11.71
N PRO A 109 -9.67 17.37 -11.17
CA PRO A 109 -10.05 17.50 -9.77
C PRO A 109 -11.22 16.60 -9.35
N MET A 110 -12.13 16.27 -10.26
CA MET A 110 -13.23 15.35 -10.00
C MET A 110 -12.72 13.92 -9.74
N LEU A 111 -11.64 13.50 -10.41
CA LEU A 111 -10.96 12.23 -10.14
C LEU A 111 -10.32 12.23 -8.75
N ILE A 112 -9.71 13.35 -8.34
CA ILE A 112 -9.11 13.49 -7.01
C ILE A 112 -10.17 13.36 -5.91
N ILE A 113 -11.31 14.05 -6.04
CA ILE A 113 -12.42 13.94 -5.10
C ILE A 113 -12.94 12.50 -5.05
N ALA A 114 -13.13 11.87 -6.21
CA ALA A 114 -13.55 10.47 -6.27
C ALA A 114 -12.57 9.53 -5.56
N ARG A 115 -11.26 9.78 -5.70
CA ARG A 115 -10.20 8.99 -5.07
C ARG A 115 -10.17 9.15 -3.55
N ILE A 116 -10.42 10.35 -3.04
CA ILE A 116 -10.60 10.57 -1.59
C ILE A 116 -11.78 9.72 -1.09
N ILE A 117 -12.95 9.82 -1.74
CA ILE A 117 -14.14 9.07 -1.33
C ILE A 117 -13.88 7.55 -1.37
N GLN A 118 -13.27 7.02 -2.43
CA GLN A 118 -12.92 5.59 -2.51
C GLN A 118 -11.87 5.18 -1.46
N GLY A 119 -10.90 6.05 -1.20
CA GLY A 119 -9.84 5.80 -0.22
C GLY A 119 -10.38 5.64 1.20
N VAL A 120 -11.39 6.43 1.58
CA VAL A 120 -12.07 6.27 2.88
C VAL A 120 -12.74 4.89 2.95
N GLY A 121 -13.46 4.48 1.90
CA GLY A 121 -14.10 3.16 1.86
C GLY A 121 -13.10 2.01 1.95
N SER A 122 -12.01 2.06 1.17
CA SER A 122 -10.98 1.02 1.16
C SER A 122 -10.19 0.94 2.46
N GLY A 123 -9.89 2.09 3.09
CA GLY A 123 -9.16 2.17 4.35
C GLY A 123 -9.82 1.45 5.52
N VAL A 124 -11.15 1.26 5.47
CA VAL A 124 -11.88 0.49 6.47
C VAL A 124 -12.06 -0.98 6.07
N ALA A 125 -12.07 -1.30 4.78
CA ALA A 125 -12.36 -2.64 4.27
C ALA A 125 -11.34 -3.69 4.74
N THR A 126 -10.04 -3.42 4.59
CA THR A 126 -8.97 -4.36 4.95
C THR A 126 -8.93 -4.65 6.46
N PRO A 127 -8.92 -3.65 7.36
CA PRO A 127 -9.01 -3.90 8.80
C PRO A 127 -10.30 -4.61 9.20
N LEU A 128 -11.43 -4.30 8.55
CA LEU A 128 -12.72 -4.94 8.85
C LEU A 128 -12.69 -6.44 8.53
N MET A 129 -12.14 -6.82 7.36
CA MET A 129 -11.95 -8.22 6.99
C MET A 129 -11.11 -8.97 8.03
N MET A 130 -9.94 -8.42 8.39
CA MET A 130 -9.05 -9.05 9.37
C MET A 130 -9.69 -9.15 10.75
N ASN A 131 -10.46 -8.15 11.16
CA ASN A 131 -11.20 -8.20 12.43
C ASN A 131 -12.29 -9.29 12.44
N ILE A 132 -13.07 -9.43 11.37
CA ILE A 132 -14.08 -10.49 11.27
C ILE A 132 -13.41 -11.87 11.34
N ILE A 133 -12.28 -12.05 10.65
CA ILE A 133 -11.51 -13.29 10.71
C ILE A 133 -11.06 -13.56 12.15
N LEU A 134 -10.41 -12.60 12.81
CA LEU A 134 -9.85 -12.81 14.15
C LEU A 134 -10.92 -13.05 15.23
N GLU A 135 -12.06 -12.38 15.16
CA GLU A 135 -13.09 -12.47 16.20
C GLU A 135 -14.05 -13.64 16.03
N GLN A 136 -14.35 -14.01 14.78
CA GLN A 136 -15.46 -14.93 14.51
C GLN A 136 -14.98 -16.33 14.10
N SER A 137 -13.68 -16.50 13.81
CA SER A 137 -13.14 -17.78 13.38
C SER A 137 -12.89 -18.72 14.55
N PRO A 138 -13.10 -20.04 14.36
CA PRO A 138 -12.62 -21.05 15.30
C PRO A 138 -11.11 -20.94 15.50
N ARG A 139 -10.62 -21.07 16.74
CA ARG A 139 -9.19 -20.84 17.09
C ARG A 139 -8.25 -21.70 16.24
N SER A 140 -8.66 -22.93 15.92
CA SER A 140 -7.90 -23.88 15.09
C SER A 140 -7.78 -23.48 13.61
N LYS A 141 -8.61 -22.54 13.13
CA LYS A 141 -8.70 -22.14 11.71
C LYS A 141 -8.33 -20.68 11.45
N ILE A 142 -8.08 -19.87 12.48
CA ILE A 142 -7.70 -18.45 12.34
C ILE A 142 -6.55 -18.28 11.36
N GLY A 143 -5.47 -19.06 11.50
CA GLY A 143 -4.32 -18.96 10.59
C GLY A 143 -4.66 -19.21 9.12
N ARG A 144 -5.50 -20.21 8.84
CA ARG A 144 -5.96 -20.51 7.47
C ARG A 144 -6.78 -19.36 6.89
N LEU A 145 -7.69 -18.80 7.67
CA LEU A 145 -8.56 -17.71 7.23
C LEU A 145 -7.80 -16.38 7.11
N MET A 146 -6.85 -16.12 8.01
CA MET A 146 -5.89 -15.01 7.88
C MET A 146 -5.07 -15.15 6.60
N GLY A 147 -4.63 -16.37 6.26
CA GLY A 147 -3.95 -16.65 5.00
C GLY A 147 -4.79 -16.32 3.77
N VAL A 148 -6.09 -16.66 3.78
CA VAL A 148 -7.03 -16.27 2.70
C VAL A 148 -7.16 -14.75 2.62
N GLY A 149 -7.32 -14.06 3.75
CA GLY A 149 -7.37 -12.60 3.79
C GLY A 149 -6.09 -11.95 3.26
N SER A 150 -4.92 -12.49 3.61
CA SER A 150 -3.63 -12.02 3.09
C SER A 150 -3.49 -12.26 1.59
N LEU A 151 -3.97 -13.40 1.08
CA LEU A 151 -3.96 -13.71 -0.36
C LEU A 151 -4.75 -12.67 -1.15
N VAL A 152 -5.91 -12.23 -0.64
CA VAL A 152 -6.70 -11.15 -1.24
C VAL A 152 -5.88 -9.87 -1.41
N ILE A 153 -5.13 -9.49 -0.37
CA ILE A 153 -4.32 -8.27 -0.34
C ILE A 153 -3.09 -8.38 -1.25
N THR A 154 -2.47 -9.55 -1.36
CA THR A 154 -1.24 -9.74 -2.15
C THR A 154 -1.51 -9.98 -3.62
N VAL A 155 -2.64 -10.59 -3.98
CA VAL A 155 -3.00 -10.89 -5.37
C VAL A 155 -3.52 -9.64 -6.09
N ALA A 156 -4.31 -8.78 -5.43
CA ALA A 156 -4.88 -7.60 -6.09
C ALA A 156 -3.81 -6.71 -6.78
N PRO A 157 -2.69 -6.33 -6.12
CA PRO A 157 -1.64 -5.55 -6.76
C PRO A 157 -0.94 -6.27 -7.92
N ALA A 158 -0.86 -7.59 -7.86
CA ALA A 158 -0.17 -8.39 -8.87
C ALA A 158 -0.92 -8.40 -10.20
N ILE A 159 -2.25 -8.53 -10.14
CA ILE A 159 -3.09 -8.63 -11.34
C ILE A 159 -3.59 -7.26 -11.79
N GLY A 160 -3.63 -6.26 -10.89
CA GLY A 160 -4.14 -4.91 -11.18
C GLY A 160 -3.60 -4.28 -12.46
N PRO A 161 -2.28 -4.09 -12.61
CA PRO A 161 -1.70 -3.52 -13.82
C PRO A 161 -2.08 -4.28 -15.10
N THR A 162 -2.03 -5.62 -15.06
CA THR A 162 -2.39 -6.47 -16.21
C THR A 162 -3.86 -6.33 -16.59
N VAL A 163 -4.77 -6.36 -15.61
CA VAL A 163 -6.21 -6.17 -15.84
C VAL A 163 -6.49 -4.77 -16.37
N GLY A 164 -5.84 -3.76 -15.78
CA GLY A 164 -5.93 -2.38 -16.22
C GLY A 164 -5.54 -2.24 -17.70
N GLY A 165 -4.34 -2.68 -18.04
CA GLY A 165 -3.84 -2.64 -19.41
C GLY A 165 -4.67 -3.47 -20.39
N ALA A 166 -5.16 -4.64 -19.98
CA ALA A 166 -6.02 -5.48 -20.82
C ALA A 166 -7.34 -4.77 -21.15
N VAL A 167 -8.02 -4.24 -20.12
CA VAL A 167 -9.29 -3.54 -20.29
C VAL A 167 -9.09 -2.29 -21.14
N THR A 168 -8.06 -1.48 -20.88
CA THR A 168 -7.87 -0.21 -21.58
C THR A 168 -7.29 -0.31 -22.98
N THR A 169 -6.82 -1.50 -23.37
CA THR A 169 -6.45 -1.77 -24.75
C THR A 169 -7.67 -1.89 -25.67
N VAL A 170 -8.84 -2.28 -25.14
CA VAL A 170 -10.06 -2.54 -25.93
C VAL A 170 -11.26 -1.68 -25.55
N LEU A 171 -11.31 -1.17 -24.32
CA LEU A 171 -12.39 -0.36 -23.77
C LEU A 171 -11.85 0.97 -23.22
N PRO A 172 -12.67 2.02 -23.10
CA PRO A 172 -12.24 3.23 -22.41
C PRO A 172 -11.91 2.92 -20.93
N TRP A 173 -10.97 3.65 -20.33
CA TRP A 173 -10.53 3.42 -18.95
C TRP A 173 -11.67 3.47 -17.91
N ARG A 174 -12.75 4.21 -18.22
CA ARG A 174 -13.97 4.29 -17.41
C ARG A 174 -14.64 2.93 -17.22
N ALA A 175 -14.46 1.99 -18.15
CA ALA A 175 -15.00 0.64 -18.08
C ALA A 175 -14.53 -0.14 -16.84
N ILE A 176 -13.32 0.14 -16.33
CA ILE A 176 -12.80 -0.47 -15.10
C ILE A 176 -13.75 -0.23 -13.92
N PHE A 177 -14.27 0.99 -13.80
CA PHE A 177 -15.20 1.36 -12.73
C PHE A 177 -16.60 0.81 -12.98
N VAL A 178 -17.05 0.77 -14.24
CA VAL A 178 -18.32 0.13 -14.61
C VAL A 178 -18.33 -1.35 -14.26
N ILE A 179 -17.22 -2.06 -14.49
CA ILE A 179 -17.06 -3.48 -14.15
C ILE A 179 -16.94 -3.68 -12.63
N ALA A 180 -16.32 -2.75 -11.91
CA ALA A 180 -16.17 -2.84 -10.45
C ALA A 180 -17.50 -2.67 -9.69
N ILE A 181 -18.43 -1.85 -10.18
CA ILE A 181 -19.74 -1.58 -9.56
C ILE A 181 -20.55 -2.86 -9.29
N PRO A 182 -20.84 -3.75 -10.28
CA PRO A 182 -21.63 -4.95 -10.02
C PRO A 182 -20.94 -5.89 -9.02
N LEU A 183 -19.61 -5.98 -9.02
CA LEU A 183 -18.87 -6.77 -8.05
C LEU A 183 -19.02 -6.21 -6.62
N MET A 184 -18.96 -4.88 -6.47
CA MET A 184 -19.22 -4.22 -5.18
C MET A 184 -20.66 -4.40 -4.71
N LEU A 185 -21.65 -4.37 -5.61
CA LEU A 185 -23.05 -4.62 -5.28
C LEU A 185 -23.29 -6.07 -4.84
N ILE A 186 -22.66 -7.04 -5.48
CA ILE A 186 -22.69 -8.45 -5.06
C ILE A 186 -22.06 -8.59 -3.67
N ALA A 187 -20.89 -7.99 -3.44
CA ALA A 187 -20.25 -7.99 -2.14
C ALA A 187 -21.14 -7.34 -1.06
N ALA A 188 -21.83 -6.24 -1.40
CA ALA A 188 -22.79 -5.57 -0.52
C ALA A 188 -23.93 -6.51 -0.13
N PHE A 189 -24.55 -7.18 -1.12
CA PHE A 189 -25.64 -8.12 -0.90
C PHE A 189 -25.23 -9.29 -0.01
N VAL A 190 -24.10 -9.93 -0.32
CA VAL A 190 -23.56 -11.04 0.51
C VAL A 190 -23.23 -10.54 1.92
N GLY A 191 -22.60 -9.37 2.06
CA GLY A 191 -22.26 -8.81 3.36
C GLY A 191 -23.48 -8.46 4.22
N LEU A 192 -24.58 -7.99 3.63
CA LEU A 192 -25.84 -7.75 4.34
C LEU A 192 -26.41 -9.03 4.97
N MET A 193 -26.30 -10.16 4.27
CA MET A 193 -26.83 -11.45 4.72
C MET A 193 -25.90 -12.18 5.68
N CYS A 194 -24.58 -12.01 5.52
CA CYS A 194 -23.59 -12.85 6.19
C CYS A 194 -22.86 -12.18 7.36
N ILE A 195 -22.71 -10.85 7.37
CA ILE A 195 -22.00 -10.15 8.45
C ILE A 195 -22.86 -10.15 9.71
N GLU A 196 -22.32 -10.79 10.75
CA GLU A 196 -22.91 -10.87 12.08
C GLU A 196 -22.14 -10.00 13.08
N GLN A 197 -22.87 -9.43 14.04
CA GLN A 197 -22.28 -8.73 15.19
C GLN A 197 -22.07 -9.75 16.32
N LYS A 198 -20.80 -10.07 16.64
CA LYS A 198 -20.46 -10.98 17.75
C LYS A 198 -20.05 -10.24 19.03
N SER A 199 -19.36 -9.11 18.89
CA SER A 199 -18.94 -8.25 20.00
C SER A 199 -19.95 -7.11 20.20
N PRO A 200 -20.29 -6.72 21.44
CA PRO A 200 -21.13 -5.54 21.67
C PRO A 200 -20.42 -4.27 21.21
N THR A 201 -21.20 -3.28 20.76
CA THR A 201 -20.68 -1.93 20.51
C THR A 201 -20.55 -1.18 21.84
N GLU A 202 -19.54 -0.33 21.94
CA GLU A 202 -19.27 0.52 23.09
C GLU A 202 -19.46 2.00 22.74
N ALA A 203 -19.71 2.83 23.76
CA ALA A 203 -19.64 4.29 23.62
C ALA A 203 -18.18 4.74 23.54
N ALA A 204 -17.49 4.36 22.45
CA ALA A 204 -16.14 4.83 22.18
C ALA A 204 -16.18 6.31 21.76
N TYR A 205 -15.16 7.07 22.17
CA TYR A 205 -14.95 8.45 21.78
C TYR A 205 -13.74 8.54 20.86
N LEU A 206 -13.87 9.30 19.77
CA LEU A 206 -12.77 9.64 18.88
C LEU A 206 -12.36 11.07 19.22
N ASP A 207 -11.13 11.26 19.68
CA ASP A 207 -10.57 12.59 19.87
C ASP A 207 -10.35 13.25 18.51
N PRO A 208 -11.14 14.28 18.13
CA PRO A 208 -11.03 14.92 16.83
C PRO A 208 -9.66 15.56 16.64
N LEU A 209 -9.02 16.04 17.72
CA LEU A 209 -7.72 16.69 17.64
C LEU A 209 -6.61 15.69 17.30
N GLN A 210 -6.64 14.48 17.89
CA GLN A 210 -5.72 13.40 17.53
C GLN A 210 -5.91 12.98 16.06
N LEU A 211 -7.16 12.84 15.61
CA LEU A 211 -7.45 12.51 14.21
C LEU A 211 -6.96 13.60 13.25
N THR A 212 -7.30 14.86 13.50
CA THR A 212 -6.87 15.97 12.64
C THR A 212 -5.35 16.08 12.64
N ALA A 213 -4.68 15.91 13.78
CA ALA A 213 -3.22 15.95 13.85
C ALA A 213 -2.56 14.86 12.99
N ILE A 214 -3.03 13.61 13.04
CA ILE A 214 -2.45 12.55 12.19
C ILE A 214 -2.79 12.75 10.72
N VAL A 215 -4.00 13.20 10.37
CA VAL A 215 -4.38 13.50 8.99
C VAL A 215 -3.49 14.60 8.40
N VAL A 216 -3.35 15.73 9.12
CA VAL A 216 -2.53 16.86 8.70
C VAL A 216 -1.05 16.47 8.63
N ALA A 217 -0.58 15.61 9.53
CA ALA A 217 0.78 15.08 9.46
C ALA A 217 1.03 14.31 8.17
N LEU A 218 0.19 13.31 7.86
CA LEU A 218 0.36 12.47 6.68
C LEU A 218 0.21 13.28 5.39
N VAL A 219 -0.82 14.12 5.29
CA VAL A 219 -1.06 14.97 4.12
C VAL A 219 0.06 15.99 3.95
N GLY A 220 0.46 16.68 5.02
CA GLY A 220 1.51 17.70 4.98
C GLY A 220 2.87 17.13 4.56
N MET A 221 3.24 15.94 5.04
CA MET A 221 4.49 15.30 4.63
C MET A 221 4.52 14.93 3.15
N VAL A 222 3.44 14.35 2.60
CA VAL A 222 3.39 13.95 1.20
C VAL A 222 3.19 15.15 0.27
N LEU A 223 2.39 16.14 0.67
CA LEU A 223 2.27 17.41 -0.05
C LEU A 223 3.63 18.13 -0.10
N GLY A 224 4.36 18.15 1.01
CA GLY A 224 5.72 18.67 1.07
C GLY A 224 6.65 17.99 0.08
N LEU A 225 6.62 16.65 0.03
CA LEU A 225 7.42 15.85 -0.90
C LEU A 225 7.08 16.16 -2.37
N ASN A 226 5.79 16.19 -2.71
CA ASN A 226 5.37 16.46 -4.08
C ASN A 226 5.72 17.90 -4.51
N GLN A 227 5.43 18.89 -3.68
CA GLN A 227 5.72 20.29 -3.99
C GLN A 227 7.22 20.59 -4.03
N ALA A 228 8.03 19.87 -3.23
CA ALA A 228 9.48 19.90 -3.37
C ALA A 228 9.92 19.38 -4.75
N GLY A 229 9.24 18.34 -5.25
CA GLY A 229 9.44 17.85 -6.60
C GLY A 229 9.14 18.87 -7.69
N VAL A 230 7.99 19.53 -7.59
CA VAL A 230 7.60 20.63 -8.50
C VAL A 230 8.61 21.78 -8.43
N ALA A 231 9.05 22.14 -7.23
CA ALA A 231 10.07 23.17 -7.01
C ALA A 231 11.40 22.83 -7.67
N VAL A 232 11.87 21.58 -7.52
CA VAL A 232 13.10 21.11 -8.17
C VAL A 232 12.94 21.07 -9.69
N SER A 233 11.79 20.61 -10.20
CA SER A 233 11.49 20.59 -11.64
C SER A 233 11.52 22.01 -12.23
N ALA A 234 10.91 22.98 -11.55
CA ALA A 234 10.96 24.38 -11.93
C ALA A 234 12.40 24.90 -11.95
N ALA A 235 13.19 24.63 -10.91
CA ALA A 235 14.59 25.04 -10.85
C ALA A 235 15.43 24.48 -12.00
N VAL A 236 15.28 23.19 -12.30
CA VAL A 236 16.02 22.50 -13.38
C VAL A 236 15.61 23.01 -14.76
N SER A 237 14.34 23.35 -14.95
CA SER A 237 13.82 23.93 -16.21
C SER A 237 14.04 25.44 -16.35
N GLY A 238 14.78 26.07 -15.43
CA GLY A 238 15.03 27.51 -15.43
C GLY A 238 13.81 28.37 -15.07
N GLN A 239 12.74 27.75 -14.58
CA GLN A 239 11.54 28.42 -14.09
C GLN A 239 11.70 28.85 -12.62
N PRO A 240 11.02 29.92 -12.19
CA PRO A 240 11.08 30.35 -10.80
C PRO A 240 10.46 29.31 -9.87
N VAL A 241 11.25 28.85 -8.89
CA VAL A 241 10.80 27.94 -7.82
C VAL A 241 9.60 28.52 -7.06
N GLY A 242 9.63 29.83 -6.82
CA GLY A 242 8.51 30.64 -6.32
C GLY A 242 7.65 29.96 -5.26
N THR A 243 6.34 29.96 -5.51
CA THR A 243 5.30 29.46 -4.60
C THR A 243 5.45 27.97 -4.27
N SER A 244 5.94 27.15 -5.20
CA SER A 244 6.03 25.69 -5.01
C SER A 244 7.02 25.31 -3.90
N GLY A 245 8.19 25.97 -3.85
CA GLY A 245 9.18 25.77 -2.79
C GLY A 245 8.68 26.22 -1.42
N VAL A 246 7.96 27.34 -1.36
CA VAL A 246 7.34 27.83 -0.11
C VAL A 246 6.29 26.84 0.40
N ILE A 247 5.40 26.36 -0.47
CA ILE A 247 4.40 25.35 -0.10
C ILE A 247 5.09 24.07 0.35
N ALA A 248 6.17 23.64 -0.30
CA ALA A 248 6.91 22.43 0.08
C ALA A 248 7.44 22.52 1.51
N VAL A 249 8.17 23.59 1.83
CA VAL A 249 8.74 23.80 3.16
C VAL A 249 7.63 23.97 4.20
N ALA A 250 6.62 24.79 3.92
CA ALA A 250 5.48 24.98 4.83
C ALA A 250 4.76 23.66 5.12
N SER A 251 4.52 22.84 4.11
CA SER A 251 3.84 21.54 4.25
C SER A 251 4.67 20.55 5.07
N PHE A 252 6.00 20.51 4.87
CA PHE A 252 6.89 19.70 5.71
C PHE A 252 6.91 20.16 7.17
N VAL A 253 7.02 21.48 7.40
CA VAL A 253 7.02 22.06 8.75
C VAL A 253 5.70 21.77 9.46
N ILE A 254 4.57 22.03 8.81
CA ILE A 254 3.23 21.77 9.35
C ILE A 254 3.04 20.27 9.58
N GLY A 255 3.39 19.43 8.60
CA GLY A 255 3.25 17.98 8.72
C GLY A 255 4.07 17.40 9.88
N LEU A 256 5.34 17.83 10.02
CA LEU A 256 6.20 17.40 11.12
C LEU A 256 5.69 17.92 12.46
N ALA A 257 5.27 19.19 12.54
CA ALA A 257 4.69 19.77 13.74
C ALA A 257 3.41 19.02 14.17
N SER A 258 2.53 18.68 13.22
CA SER A 258 1.33 17.90 13.48
C SER A 258 1.63 16.46 13.90
N LEU A 259 2.69 15.83 13.37
CA LEU A 259 3.13 14.50 13.81
C LEU A 259 3.63 14.53 15.25
N ILE A 260 4.42 15.55 15.62
CA ILE A 260 4.89 15.76 16.99
C ILE A 260 3.70 16.02 17.91
N ALA A 261 2.76 16.87 17.49
CA ALA A 261 1.53 17.15 18.24
C ALA A 261 0.70 15.87 18.44
N PHE A 262 0.53 15.04 17.41
CA PHE A 262 -0.15 13.75 17.52
C PHE A 262 0.53 12.84 18.55
N GLY A 263 1.86 12.76 18.52
CA GLY A 263 2.63 11.97 19.49
C GLY A 263 2.44 12.46 20.93
N TRP A 264 2.47 13.78 21.13
CA TRP A 264 2.26 14.41 22.44
C TRP A 264 0.83 14.22 22.97
N LEU A 265 -0.18 14.41 22.13
CA LEU A 265 -1.59 14.20 22.47
C LEU A 265 -1.85 12.73 22.83
N SER A 266 -1.34 11.80 22.02
CA SER A 266 -1.49 10.37 22.25
C SER A 266 -0.82 9.92 23.55
N HIS A 267 0.29 10.56 23.96
CA HIS A 267 0.94 10.25 25.22
C HIS A 267 0.17 10.77 26.45
N ARG A 268 -0.59 11.87 26.31
CA ARG A 268 -1.37 12.46 27.42
C ARG A 268 -2.80 11.93 27.53
N ALA A 269 -3.33 11.35 26.47
CA ALA A 269 -4.70 10.86 26.44
C ALA A 269 -4.90 9.64 27.35
N PHE A 270 -5.99 9.64 28.13
CA PHE A 270 -6.40 8.48 28.92
C PHE A 270 -6.82 7.29 28.04
N SER A 271 -7.43 7.57 26.89
CA SER A 271 -7.77 6.59 25.87
C SER A 271 -7.24 7.07 24.51
N PRO A 272 -5.94 6.86 24.22
CA PRO A 272 -5.34 7.32 22.97
C PRO A 272 -5.88 6.56 21.77
N LEU A 273 -5.88 7.20 20.60
CA LEU A 273 -6.24 6.55 19.33
C LEU A 273 -5.27 5.42 18.98
N LEU A 274 -3.98 5.64 19.22
CA LEU A 274 -2.91 4.65 19.05
C LEU A 274 -1.96 4.71 20.25
N ARG A 275 -1.71 3.58 20.91
CA ARG A 275 -0.75 3.49 22.01
C ARG A 275 0.68 3.45 21.47
N LEU A 276 1.29 4.63 21.30
CA LEU A 276 2.65 4.78 20.75
C LEU A 276 3.77 4.25 21.67
N GLY A 277 3.45 3.84 22.90
CA GLY A 277 4.42 3.29 23.86
C GLY A 277 5.19 2.08 23.32
N ILE A 278 4.58 1.30 22.42
CA ILE A 278 5.23 0.16 21.75
C ILE A 278 6.46 0.55 20.92
N LEU A 279 6.53 1.81 20.47
CA LEU A 279 7.64 2.33 19.66
C LEU A 279 8.89 2.67 20.49
N LYS A 280 8.79 2.65 21.83
CA LYS A 280 9.96 2.80 22.71
C LYS A 280 10.91 1.61 22.60
N ASP A 281 10.41 0.44 22.21
CA ASP A 281 11.28 -0.70 21.89
C ASP A 281 11.98 -0.44 20.54
N ARG A 282 13.30 -0.26 20.58
CA ARG A 282 14.14 -0.05 19.40
C ARG A 282 13.98 -1.15 18.34
N VAL A 283 13.70 -2.40 18.73
CA VAL A 283 13.48 -3.51 17.79
C VAL A 283 12.19 -3.28 17.03
N VAL A 284 11.10 -2.93 17.71
CA VAL A 284 9.80 -2.60 17.08
C VAL A 284 9.93 -1.38 16.18
N LEU A 285 10.61 -0.32 16.65
CA LEU A 285 10.83 0.90 15.88
C LEU A 285 11.59 0.63 14.58
N LEU A 286 12.69 -0.12 14.61
CA LEU A 286 13.49 -0.41 13.42
C LEU A 286 12.76 -1.31 12.42
N HIS A 287 11.92 -2.25 12.89
CA HIS A 287 11.03 -3.00 12.03
C HIS A 287 9.97 -2.09 11.39
N LEU A 288 9.40 -1.16 12.16
CA LEU A 288 8.44 -0.18 11.64
C LEU A 288 9.08 0.72 10.58
N VAL A 289 10.30 1.22 10.83
CA VAL A 289 11.05 2.03 9.85
C VAL A 289 11.25 1.25 8.55
N ALA A 290 11.68 -0.01 8.63
CA ALA A 290 11.80 -0.86 7.46
C ALA A 290 10.45 -1.06 6.76
N TYR A 291 9.39 -1.30 7.52
CA TYR A 291 8.02 -1.50 7.03
C TYR A 291 7.37 -0.23 6.46
N LEU A 292 7.90 0.95 6.79
CA LEU A 292 7.55 2.25 6.23
C LEU A 292 8.27 2.51 4.89
N ILE A 293 9.57 2.23 4.81
CA ILE A 293 10.39 2.58 3.65
C ILE A 293 10.38 1.52 2.54
N MET A 294 10.19 0.25 2.88
CA MET A 294 10.12 -0.84 1.89
C MET A 294 8.94 -0.70 0.91
N PRO A 295 7.73 -0.31 1.35
CA PRO A 295 6.59 -0.05 0.47
C PRO A 295 6.80 1.10 -0.50
N ILE A 296 7.66 2.07 -0.17
CA ILE A 296 8.07 3.14 -1.09
C ILE A 296 8.53 2.48 -2.40
N VAL A 297 9.42 1.49 -2.30
CA VAL A 297 9.95 0.75 -3.45
C VAL A 297 8.92 -0.22 -4.03
N SER A 298 8.24 -1.04 -3.22
CA SER A 298 7.38 -2.10 -3.75
C SER A 298 6.16 -1.56 -4.51
N ILE A 299 5.48 -0.54 -3.96
CA ILE A 299 4.35 0.12 -4.64
C ILE A 299 4.88 1.02 -5.75
N GLY A 300 6.00 1.70 -5.50
CA GLY A 300 6.70 2.50 -6.49
C GLY A 300 7.05 1.74 -7.77
N PHE A 301 7.46 0.47 -7.67
CA PHE A 301 7.73 -0.35 -8.85
C PHE A 301 6.50 -0.53 -9.75
N GLY A 302 5.30 -0.68 -9.19
CA GLY A 302 4.08 -0.76 -9.98
C GLY A 302 3.90 0.47 -10.88
N TYR A 303 4.20 1.65 -10.34
CA TYR A 303 4.23 2.90 -11.11
C TYR A 303 5.37 2.94 -12.13
N VAL A 304 6.62 2.71 -11.70
CA VAL A 304 7.81 2.94 -12.53
C VAL A 304 7.90 1.97 -13.69
N ILE A 305 7.65 0.68 -13.46
CA ILE A 305 7.73 -0.35 -14.50
C ILE A 305 6.72 -0.03 -15.61
N THR A 306 5.48 0.26 -15.23
CA THR A 306 4.39 0.49 -16.18
C THR A 306 4.57 1.80 -16.95
N ASN A 307 5.10 2.85 -16.30
CA ASN A 307 5.31 4.15 -16.93
C ASN A 307 6.58 4.17 -17.78
N VAL A 308 7.70 3.62 -17.33
CA VAL A 308 8.92 3.51 -18.17
C VAL A 308 8.64 2.64 -19.40
N ALA A 309 7.91 1.53 -19.26
CA ALA A 309 7.55 0.69 -20.39
C ALA A 309 6.70 1.43 -21.43
N GLN A 310 5.74 2.27 -21.03
CA GLN A 310 4.88 3.01 -21.96
C GLN A 310 5.54 4.28 -22.49
N LEU A 311 6.05 5.13 -21.60
CA LEU A 311 6.54 6.47 -21.91
C LEU A 311 7.97 6.49 -22.47
N SER A 312 8.80 5.48 -22.17
CA SER A 312 10.18 5.38 -22.68
C SER A 312 10.33 4.28 -23.73
N LEU A 313 9.84 3.06 -23.45
CA LEU A 313 9.98 1.92 -24.37
C LEU A 313 8.88 1.86 -25.45
N GLY A 314 7.87 2.74 -25.40
CA GLY A 314 6.80 2.81 -26.40
C GLY A 314 5.87 1.59 -26.42
N THR A 315 5.82 0.80 -25.35
CA THR A 315 4.94 -0.38 -25.27
C THR A 315 3.48 0.03 -25.05
N ASN A 316 2.55 -0.86 -25.41
CA ASN A 316 1.14 -0.68 -25.09
C ASN A 316 0.83 -0.96 -23.60
N ALA A 317 -0.34 -0.48 -23.14
CA ALA A 317 -0.77 -0.59 -21.75
C ALA A 317 -0.86 -2.05 -21.25
N PHE A 318 -1.34 -2.98 -22.08
CA PHE A 318 -1.41 -4.39 -21.72
C PHE A 318 -0.04 -5.00 -21.44
N LEU A 319 0.91 -4.81 -22.35
CA LEU A 319 2.28 -5.32 -22.18
C LEU A 319 2.91 -4.70 -20.92
N ALA A 320 2.83 -3.39 -20.75
CA ALA A 320 3.35 -2.69 -19.58
C ALA A 320 2.78 -3.22 -18.26
N GLY A 321 1.47 -3.48 -18.20
CA GLY A 321 0.82 -4.11 -17.05
C GLY A 321 1.30 -5.55 -16.82
N ALA A 322 1.42 -6.34 -17.90
CA ALA A 322 1.85 -7.73 -17.86
C ALA A 322 3.31 -7.90 -17.35
N LEU A 323 4.18 -6.89 -17.51
CA LEU A 323 5.56 -6.95 -16.99
C LEU A 323 5.63 -7.07 -15.46
N VAL A 324 4.62 -6.55 -14.75
CA VAL A 324 4.55 -6.60 -13.28
C VAL A 324 4.02 -7.95 -12.79
N LEU A 325 3.24 -8.66 -13.61
CA LEU A 325 2.53 -9.87 -13.18
C LEU A 325 3.45 -10.99 -12.65
N PRO A 326 4.54 -11.40 -13.34
CA PRO A 326 5.33 -12.55 -12.89
C PRO A 326 5.97 -12.33 -11.51
N GLY A 327 6.59 -11.16 -11.30
CA GLY A 327 7.27 -10.83 -10.05
C GLY A 327 6.30 -10.75 -8.88
N ALA A 328 5.17 -10.07 -9.06
CA ALA A 328 4.19 -9.88 -8.01
C ALA A 328 3.39 -11.17 -7.73
N LEU A 329 2.96 -11.89 -8.75
CA LEU A 329 2.14 -13.10 -8.61
C LEU A 329 2.95 -14.25 -8.01
N ILE A 330 4.15 -14.53 -8.55
CA ILE A 330 5.00 -15.60 -8.02
C ILE A 330 5.45 -15.26 -6.61
N GLY A 331 5.79 -13.99 -6.33
CA GLY A 331 6.05 -13.51 -4.97
C GLY A 331 4.87 -13.78 -4.02
N ALA A 332 3.64 -13.47 -4.43
CA ALA A 332 2.44 -13.71 -3.63
C ALA A 332 2.18 -15.21 -3.39
N VAL A 333 2.30 -16.06 -4.42
CA VAL A 333 2.13 -17.52 -4.31
C VAL A 333 3.21 -18.15 -3.44
N CYS A 334 4.43 -17.62 -3.48
CA CYS A 334 5.56 -18.11 -2.70
C CYS A 334 5.66 -17.50 -1.30
N ALA A 335 4.85 -16.51 -0.93
CA ALA A 335 4.86 -15.91 0.42
C ALA A 335 4.70 -16.95 1.56
N PRO A 336 3.87 -18.01 1.45
CA PRO A 336 3.82 -19.08 2.46
C PRO A 336 5.15 -19.80 2.66
N LEU A 337 6.01 -19.89 1.64
CA LEU A 337 7.37 -20.45 1.80
C LEU A 337 8.19 -19.58 2.74
N GLY A 338 8.04 -18.25 2.68
CA GLY A 338 8.65 -17.33 3.63
C GLY A 338 8.22 -17.62 5.07
N GLY A 339 6.93 -17.85 5.30
CA GLY A 339 6.41 -18.23 6.61
C GLY A 339 6.95 -19.58 7.11
N TRP A 340 6.97 -20.60 6.25
CA TRP A 340 7.57 -21.89 6.59
C TRP A 340 9.06 -21.78 6.93
N LEU A 341 9.81 -20.96 6.18
CA LEU A 341 11.22 -20.68 6.47
C LEU A 341 11.38 -19.97 7.82
N TYR A 342 10.49 -19.03 8.14
CA TYR A 342 10.46 -18.33 9.42
C TYR A 342 10.25 -19.30 10.59
N ASP A 343 9.27 -20.20 10.49
CA ASP A 343 8.98 -21.17 11.56
C ASP A 343 10.14 -22.15 11.77
N ARG A 344 10.80 -22.58 10.68
CA ARG A 344 11.89 -23.55 10.74
C ARG A 344 13.23 -22.97 11.16
N PHE A 345 13.56 -21.76 10.71
CA PHE A 345 14.90 -21.16 10.87
C PHE A 345 14.92 -19.90 11.77
N GLY A 346 13.77 -19.51 12.33
CA GLY A 346 13.59 -18.27 13.08
C GLY A 346 13.57 -17.04 12.18
N ALA A 347 13.39 -15.85 12.75
CA ALA A 347 13.16 -14.62 11.97
C ALA A 347 14.35 -14.12 11.13
N VAL A 348 15.58 -14.28 11.63
CA VAL A 348 16.75 -13.51 11.14
C VAL A 348 17.11 -13.86 9.69
N ARG A 349 17.36 -15.14 9.38
CA ARG A 349 17.80 -15.58 8.05
C ARG A 349 16.69 -15.46 6.99
N PRO A 350 15.46 -15.93 7.26
CA PRO A 350 14.34 -15.86 6.31
C PRO A 350 13.90 -14.44 5.96
N VAL A 351 14.19 -13.44 6.80
CA VAL A 351 13.93 -12.04 6.49
C VAL A 351 15.12 -11.39 5.78
N LEU A 352 16.34 -11.48 6.34
CA LEU A 352 17.49 -10.72 5.82
C LEU A 352 18.05 -11.28 4.50
N VAL A 353 18.06 -12.60 4.29
CA VAL A 353 18.67 -13.18 3.09
C VAL A 353 17.85 -12.86 1.84
N PRO A 354 16.53 -13.13 1.79
CA PRO A 354 15.72 -12.75 0.63
C PRO A 354 15.75 -11.24 0.39
N PHE A 355 15.58 -10.40 1.41
CA PHE A 355 15.66 -8.95 1.21
C PHE A 355 17.02 -8.46 0.70
N GLY A 356 18.12 -9.07 1.13
CA GLY A 356 19.45 -8.76 0.61
C GLY A 356 19.55 -9.06 -0.89
N ILE A 357 18.98 -10.19 -1.34
CA ILE A 357 18.94 -10.58 -2.76
C ILE A 357 17.98 -9.68 -3.53
N ALA A 358 16.88 -9.23 -2.93
CA ALA A 358 15.90 -8.35 -3.57
C ALA A 358 16.53 -7.01 -4.02
N ILE A 359 17.60 -6.53 -3.36
CA ILE A 359 18.37 -5.34 -3.76
C ILE A 359 18.95 -5.48 -5.18
N LEU A 360 19.26 -6.70 -5.61
CA LEU A 360 19.81 -6.94 -6.95
C LEU A 360 18.84 -6.52 -8.06
N GLY A 361 17.53 -6.60 -7.84
CA GLY A 361 16.52 -6.18 -8.84
C GLY A 361 16.67 -4.71 -9.27
N PRO A 362 16.46 -3.72 -8.37
CA PRO A 362 16.69 -2.31 -8.70
C PRO A 362 18.15 -2.00 -9.08
N ALA A 363 19.14 -2.70 -8.52
CA ALA A 363 20.55 -2.49 -8.88
C ALA A 363 20.84 -2.89 -10.34
N LEU A 364 20.31 -4.02 -10.79
CA LEU A 364 20.42 -4.47 -12.18
C LEU A 364 19.62 -3.56 -13.12
N LEU A 365 18.42 -3.13 -12.72
CA LEU A 365 17.65 -2.14 -13.48
C LEU A 365 18.41 -0.82 -13.65
N PHE A 366 19.12 -0.37 -12.63
CA PHE A 366 19.99 0.79 -12.71
C PHE A 366 21.18 0.56 -13.66
N ALA A 367 21.90 -0.56 -13.48
CA ALA A 367 23.08 -0.90 -14.28
C ALA A 367 22.76 -1.03 -15.78
N PHE A 368 21.59 -1.56 -16.13
CA PHE A 368 21.15 -1.77 -17.52
C PHE A 368 20.17 -0.70 -18.00
N SER A 369 19.94 0.36 -17.25
CA SER A 369 18.86 1.35 -17.46
C SER A 369 18.76 1.89 -18.90
N MET A 370 19.90 2.19 -19.54
CA MET A 370 19.95 2.69 -20.93
C MET A 370 19.81 1.61 -22.01
N HIS A 371 19.76 0.34 -21.63
CA HIS A 371 19.65 -0.82 -22.51
C HIS A 371 18.46 -1.72 -22.14
N LEU A 372 17.49 -1.19 -21.40
CA LEU A 372 16.34 -1.95 -20.95
C LEU A 372 15.45 -2.34 -22.13
N THR A 373 15.14 -3.63 -22.21
CA THR A 373 14.03 -4.15 -23.00
C THR A 373 12.88 -4.51 -22.06
N PRO A 374 11.63 -4.65 -22.54
CA PRO A 374 10.51 -5.11 -21.71
C PRO A 374 10.82 -6.43 -20.97
N ALA A 375 11.53 -7.35 -21.62
CA ALA A 375 11.94 -8.62 -21.02
C ALA A 375 12.95 -8.43 -19.87
N LEU A 376 13.95 -7.57 -20.03
CA LEU A 376 14.89 -7.24 -18.96
C LEU A 376 14.20 -6.54 -17.78
N LEU A 377 13.27 -5.62 -18.10
CA LEU A 377 12.47 -4.92 -17.10
C LEU A 377 11.67 -5.90 -16.23
N ALA A 378 10.96 -6.84 -16.85
CA ALA A 378 10.23 -7.90 -16.14
C ALA A 378 11.15 -8.87 -15.40
N GLY A 379 12.29 -9.27 -15.99
CA GLY A 379 13.24 -10.19 -15.39
C GLY A 379 13.88 -9.64 -14.10
N PHE A 380 14.34 -8.40 -14.12
CA PHE A 380 14.93 -7.78 -12.93
C PHE A 380 13.87 -7.40 -11.89
N TYR A 381 12.67 -6.99 -12.32
CA TYR A 381 11.54 -6.81 -11.40
C TYR A 381 11.12 -8.13 -10.74
N PHE A 382 11.17 -9.25 -11.48
CA PHE A 382 10.89 -10.57 -10.93
C PHE A 382 11.84 -10.93 -9.78
N ILE A 383 13.14 -10.65 -9.93
CA ILE A 383 14.13 -10.83 -8.85
C ILE A 383 13.70 -10.03 -7.61
N PHE A 384 13.40 -8.74 -7.77
CA PHE A 384 12.93 -7.93 -6.66
C PHE A 384 11.64 -8.50 -6.04
N GLY A 385 10.57 -8.67 -6.83
CA GLY A 385 9.24 -9.04 -6.36
C GLY A 385 9.20 -10.39 -5.64
N PHE A 386 9.90 -11.38 -6.18
CA PHE A 386 9.97 -12.71 -5.58
C PHE A 386 10.65 -12.69 -4.21
N PHE A 387 11.86 -12.15 -4.14
CA PHE A 387 12.64 -12.14 -2.90
C PHE A 387 12.11 -11.13 -1.87
N PHE A 388 11.52 -10.02 -2.34
CA PHE A 388 10.82 -9.07 -1.49
C PHE A 388 9.62 -9.72 -0.80
N ALA A 389 8.77 -10.45 -1.53
CA ALA A 389 7.59 -11.09 -0.95
C ALA A 389 7.96 -12.14 0.11
N LEU A 390 9.01 -12.94 -0.16
CA LEU A 390 9.54 -13.91 0.80
C LEU A 390 10.00 -13.23 2.11
N GLY A 391 10.77 -12.15 2.03
CA GLY A 391 11.26 -11.43 3.20
C GLY A 391 10.17 -10.64 3.94
N ASN A 392 9.33 -9.92 3.20
CA ASN A 392 8.35 -8.98 3.74
C ASN A 392 7.21 -9.65 4.50
N SER A 393 6.85 -10.88 4.12
CA SER A 393 5.78 -11.66 4.74
C SER A 393 5.88 -11.78 6.27
N ASN A 394 7.10 -11.70 6.82
CA ASN A 394 7.36 -11.97 8.23
C ASN A 394 7.84 -10.75 9.04
N VAL A 395 8.03 -9.58 8.41
CA VAL A 395 8.56 -8.39 9.10
C VAL A 395 7.62 -7.92 10.21
N MET A 396 6.34 -7.73 9.87
CA MET A 396 5.32 -7.32 10.83
C MET A 396 5.14 -8.37 11.93
N THR A 397 5.03 -9.64 11.56
CA THR A 397 4.92 -10.76 12.52
C THR A 397 6.09 -10.78 13.51
N SER A 398 7.32 -10.56 13.01
CA SER A 398 8.51 -10.51 13.85
C SER A 398 8.53 -9.31 14.78
N ALA A 399 7.97 -8.17 14.37
CA ALA A 399 7.86 -7.00 15.23
C ALA A 399 6.82 -7.21 16.33
N LEU A 400 5.63 -7.70 15.95
CA LEU A 400 4.50 -7.89 16.86
C LEU A 400 4.75 -9.00 17.89
N SER A 401 5.59 -9.98 17.60
CA SER A 401 5.96 -11.02 18.57
C SER A 401 6.73 -10.47 19.79
N SER A 402 7.28 -9.25 19.70
CA SER A 402 7.94 -8.56 20.81
C SER A 402 6.98 -7.67 21.62
N ILE A 403 5.69 -7.64 21.25
CA ILE A 403 4.69 -6.76 21.84
C ILE A 403 3.68 -7.61 22.63
N PRO A 404 3.27 -7.20 23.85
CA PRO A 404 2.22 -7.89 24.58
C PRO A 404 0.91 -7.98 23.76
N HIS A 405 0.21 -9.11 23.85
CA HIS A 405 -0.97 -9.39 23.01
C HIS A 405 -2.07 -8.32 23.12
N GLU A 406 -2.19 -7.65 24.26
CA GLU A 406 -3.13 -6.55 24.49
C GLU A 406 -2.88 -5.32 23.60
N PHE A 407 -1.63 -5.09 23.14
CA PHE A 407 -1.26 -3.96 22.27
C PHE A 407 -1.10 -4.37 20.80
N ALA A 408 -1.30 -5.66 20.46
CA ALA A 408 -1.17 -6.14 19.09
C ALA A 408 -2.11 -5.44 18.07
N PRO A 409 -3.37 -5.06 18.42
CA PRO A 409 -4.21 -4.29 17.52
C PRO A 409 -3.62 -2.91 17.16
N ASP A 410 -3.06 -2.20 18.14
CA ASP A 410 -2.42 -0.89 17.91
C ASP A 410 -1.15 -1.04 17.07
N GLY A 411 -0.35 -2.07 17.36
CA GLY A 411 0.82 -2.42 16.54
C GLY A 411 0.44 -2.70 15.08
N ASN A 412 -0.59 -3.51 14.84
CA ASN A 412 -1.09 -3.75 13.49
C ASN A 412 -1.54 -2.46 12.79
N ALA A 413 -2.30 -1.60 13.49
CA ALA A 413 -2.75 -0.33 12.93
C ALA A 413 -1.59 0.58 12.53
N ILE A 414 -0.55 0.69 13.38
CA ILE A 414 0.64 1.48 13.10
C ILE A 414 1.41 0.94 11.89
N PHE A 415 1.64 -0.38 11.83
CA PHE A 415 2.35 -1.00 10.69
C PHE A 415 1.59 -0.85 9.37
N ASN A 416 0.27 -1.05 9.37
CA ASN A 416 -0.53 -0.87 8.16
C ASN A 416 -0.62 0.61 7.73
N THR A 417 -0.71 1.54 8.69
CA THR A 417 -0.65 2.98 8.38
C THR A 417 0.70 3.35 7.75
N ALA A 418 1.80 2.83 8.29
CA ALA A 418 3.13 3.01 7.73
C ALA A 418 3.26 2.40 6.33
N LEU A 419 2.66 1.23 6.10
CA LEU A 419 2.62 0.58 4.79
C LEU A 419 1.99 1.49 3.72
N GLN A 420 0.79 2.00 4.02
CA GLN A 420 0.02 2.84 3.11
C GLN A 420 0.67 4.21 2.87
N PHE A 421 1.20 4.83 3.93
CA PHE A 421 1.94 6.09 3.81
C PHE A 421 3.23 5.91 3.01
N GLY A 422 3.98 4.83 3.26
CA GLY A 422 5.16 4.47 2.47
C GLY A 422 4.83 4.32 0.99
N GLY A 423 3.72 3.65 0.66
CA GLY A 423 3.22 3.56 -0.71
C GLY A 423 2.96 4.92 -1.35
N ALA A 424 2.22 5.80 -0.65
CA ALA A 424 1.92 7.15 -1.13
C ALA A 424 3.18 7.99 -1.34
N ALA A 425 4.12 7.92 -0.39
CA ALA A 425 5.41 8.61 -0.50
C ALA A 425 6.25 8.07 -1.66
N GLY A 426 6.21 6.76 -1.93
CA GLY A 426 6.93 6.14 -3.05
C GLY A 426 6.40 6.54 -4.42
N THR A 427 5.08 6.54 -4.61
CA THR A 427 4.49 7.02 -5.87
C THR A 427 4.81 8.49 -6.11
N ALA A 428 4.70 9.33 -5.06
CA ALA A 428 5.06 10.75 -5.15
C ALA A 428 6.56 10.97 -5.43
N LEU A 429 7.45 10.24 -4.76
CA LEU A 429 8.90 10.36 -4.94
C LEU A 429 9.33 9.96 -6.36
N PHE A 430 8.90 8.80 -6.84
CA PHE A 430 9.36 8.31 -8.14
C PHE A 430 8.71 9.03 -9.31
N SER A 431 7.45 9.45 -9.18
CA SER A 431 6.83 10.34 -10.18
C SER A 431 7.50 11.70 -10.23
N THR A 432 7.94 12.23 -9.08
CA THR A 432 8.73 13.45 -9.01
C THR A 432 10.06 13.29 -9.76
N ILE A 433 10.82 12.23 -9.50
CA ILE A 433 12.10 11.99 -10.18
C ILE A 433 11.89 11.89 -11.70
N LEU A 434 10.85 11.18 -12.13
CA LEU A 434 10.52 11.05 -13.54
C LEU A 434 10.10 12.38 -14.17
N ALA A 435 9.23 13.13 -13.49
CA ALA A 435 8.76 14.44 -13.94
C ALA A 435 9.90 15.47 -14.03
N VAL A 436 10.82 15.48 -13.07
CA VAL A 436 12.02 16.34 -13.09
C VAL A 436 12.91 15.99 -14.28
N ALA A 437 13.09 14.70 -14.58
CA ALA A 437 13.88 14.27 -15.73
C ALA A 437 13.22 14.66 -17.06
N GLN A 438 11.89 14.55 -17.15
CA GLN A 438 11.09 14.90 -18.33
C GLN A 438 10.97 16.42 -18.54
N ALA A 439 11.16 17.22 -17.49
CA ALA A 439 11.00 18.67 -17.55
C ALA A 439 11.89 19.29 -18.63
N GLY A 440 11.29 20.08 -19.52
CA GLY A 440 11.99 20.77 -20.61
C GLY A 440 12.36 19.92 -21.82
N HIS A 441 12.00 18.62 -21.87
CA HIS A 441 12.39 17.69 -22.94
C HIS A 441 11.23 17.34 -23.90
N GLY A 442 10.48 18.34 -24.35
CA GLY A 442 9.40 18.16 -25.32
C GLY A 442 8.12 17.53 -24.75
N SER A 443 7.26 17.02 -25.64
CA SER A 443 5.97 16.41 -25.28
C SER A 443 6.02 14.88 -25.26
N GLU A 444 5.03 14.25 -24.61
CA GLU A 444 4.84 12.80 -24.62
C GLU A 444 4.92 12.25 -26.05
N GLY A 445 5.69 11.17 -26.24
CA GLY A 445 5.89 10.51 -27.53
C GLY A 445 7.04 11.06 -28.39
N SER A 446 7.65 12.19 -28.02
CA SER A 446 8.86 12.68 -28.70
C SER A 446 10.11 11.86 -28.30
N PRO A 447 11.10 11.70 -29.19
CA PRO A 447 12.34 10.99 -28.86
C PRO A 447 13.08 11.57 -27.66
N GLU A 448 13.06 12.91 -27.50
CA GLU A 448 13.67 13.61 -26.37
C GLU A 448 12.96 13.25 -25.05
N PHE A 449 11.62 13.25 -25.03
CA PHE A 449 10.84 12.86 -23.86
C PHE A 449 11.05 11.39 -23.49
N MET A 450 11.11 10.50 -24.49
CA MET A 450 11.38 9.07 -24.28
C MET A 450 12.76 8.82 -23.66
N HIS A 451 13.78 9.54 -24.14
CA HIS A 451 15.14 9.48 -23.61
C HIS A 451 15.22 10.06 -22.19
N ALA A 452 14.62 11.22 -21.97
CA ALA A 452 14.52 11.85 -20.65
C ALA A 452 13.81 10.94 -19.63
N THR A 453 12.77 10.22 -20.06
CA THR A 453 12.10 9.21 -19.24
C THR A 453 13.02 8.04 -18.91
N ALA A 454 13.88 7.58 -19.82
CA ALA A 454 14.88 6.55 -19.54
C ALA A 454 15.92 7.01 -18.51
N VAL A 455 16.41 8.25 -18.64
CA VAL A 455 17.31 8.88 -17.67
C VAL A 455 16.64 8.97 -16.29
N GLY A 456 15.40 9.46 -16.23
CA GLY A 456 14.61 9.52 -15.01
C GLY A 456 14.41 8.14 -14.38
N GLY A 457 14.10 7.13 -15.19
CA GLY A 457 14.03 5.72 -14.77
C GLY A 457 15.33 5.24 -14.12
N SER A 458 16.49 5.62 -14.69
CA SER A 458 17.81 5.30 -14.12
C SER A 458 17.97 5.85 -12.70
N TRP A 459 17.64 7.13 -12.49
CA TRP A 459 17.68 7.76 -11.16
C TRP A 459 16.70 7.16 -10.18
N VAL A 460 15.51 6.76 -10.66
CA VAL A 460 14.54 6.03 -9.86
C VAL A 460 15.11 4.69 -9.40
N PHE A 461 15.70 3.90 -10.28
CA PHE A 461 16.27 2.58 -9.92
C PHE A 461 17.46 2.71 -8.96
N ALA A 462 18.31 3.73 -9.13
CA ALA A 462 19.35 4.07 -8.17
C ALA A 462 18.78 4.41 -6.79
N THR A 463 17.75 5.26 -6.76
CA THR A 463 17.07 5.66 -5.52
C THR A 463 16.40 4.47 -4.82
N MET A 464 15.72 3.59 -5.59
CA MET A 464 15.15 2.34 -5.08
C MET A 464 16.22 1.44 -4.46
N THR A 465 17.38 1.32 -5.10
CA THR A 465 18.51 0.52 -4.59
C THR A 465 18.96 1.03 -3.22
N VAL A 466 19.14 2.35 -3.09
CA VAL A 466 19.52 2.97 -1.82
C VAL A 466 18.46 2.74 -0.74
N ILE A 467 17.17 2.92 -1.05
CA ILE A 467 16.08 2.70 -0.08
C ILE A 467 16.04 1.23 0.38
N CYS A 468 16.21 0.28 -0.53
CA CYS A 468 16.27 -1.14 -0.18
C CYS A 468 17.47 -1.46 0.73
N ILE A 469 18.64 -0.88 0.47
CA ILE A 469 19.82 -1.01 1.33
C ILE A 469 19.53 -0.46 2.74
N LEU A 470 18.92 0.73 2.84
CA LEU A 470 18.58 1.34 4.11
C LEU A 470 17.59 0.51 4.92
N GLY A 471 16.55 -0.04 4.30
CA GLY A 471 15.60 -0.91 5.00
C GLY A 471 16.19 -2.27 5.38
N TRP A 472 17.06 -2.82 4.55
CA TRP A 472 17.82 -4.02 4.92
C TRP A 472 18.74 -3.77 6.12
N LEU A 473 19.48 -2.65 6.12
CA LEU A 473 20.32 -2.23 7.25
C LEU A 473 19.51 -2.01 8.53
N SER A 474 18.34 -1.36 8.43
CA SER A 474 17.42 -1.17 9.56
C SER A 474 17.03 -2.50 10.21
N LEU A 475 16.63 -3.49 9.40
CA LEU A 475 16.29 -4.83 9.89
C LEU A 475 17.52 -5.56 10.45
N ALA A 476 18.68 -5.44 9.79
CA ALA A 476 19.92 -6.08 10.26
C ALA A 476 20.33 -5.55 11.64
N VAL A 477 20.23 -4.24 11.88
CA VAL A 477 20.46 -3.62 13.18
C VAL A 477 19.41 -4.08 14.19
N ALA A 478 18.12 -4.15 13.82
CA ALA A 478 17.06 -4.63 14.70
C ALA A 478 17.33 -6.06 15.20
N PHE A 479 17.70 -6.97 14.29
CA PHE A 479 18.02 -8.34 14.65
C PHE A 479 19.30 -8.46 15.48
N ARG A 480 20.32 -7.63 15.23
CA ARG A 480 21.53 -7.57 16.09
C ARG A 480 21.19 -7.13 17.51
N ILE A 481 20.37 -6.10 17.67
CA ILE A 481 19.90 -5.64 19.00
C ILE A 481 19.12 -6.75 19.70
N ARG A 482 18.20 -7.43 18.99
CA ARG A 482 17.45 -8.55 19.57
C ARG A 482 18.37 -9.69 20.02
N ALA A 483 19.34 -10.08 19.19
CA ALA A 483 20.30 -11.12 19.55
C ALA A 483 21.14 -10.76 20.79
N ALA A 484 21.51 -9.47 20.94
CA ALA A 484 22.23 -8.99 22.12
C ALA A 484 21.42 -9.01 23.41
N ARG A 485 20.07 -8.99 23.35
CA ARG A 485 19.19 -9.13 24.54
C ARG A 485 19.08 -10.58 25.05
N HIS A 486 19.41 -11.55 24.20
CA HIS A 486 19.32 -12.99 24.51
C HIS A 486 20.68 -13.63 24.79
N ARG A 487 21.77 -12.85 24.74
CA ARG A 487 23.09 -13.20 25.27
C ARG A 487 23.19 -12.63 26.68
#